data_AF-A0A954WJ99-F1
#
_entry.id   AF-A0A954WJ99-F1
#
_cell.length_a   1.000
_cell.length_b   1.000
_cell.length_c   1.000
_cell.angle_alpha   90.00
_cell.angle_beta   90.00
_cell.angle_gamma   90.00
#
_symmetry.space_group_name_H-M   'P 1'
#
loop_
_entity.id
_entity.type
_entity.pdbx_description
1 polymer ?
#
loop_
_entity_poly.entity_id
_entity_poly.type
_entity_poly.pdbx_seq_one_letter_code
_entity_poly.pdbx_strand_id
1 'polypeptide(L)' 'MIVDKSGERVRRMFGEIAPKYDRMNHLLSMNVDKYWRWRTVRIVRPTGDAPILDVCTGT' A
#
# COMPACT_ATOMS: atom_id res chain seq x y z
N MET A 1 -8.22 21.19 -19.68
CA MET A 1 -8.41 21.43 -18.23
C MET A 1 -7.13 21.03 -17.52
N ILE A 2 -6.37 21.97 -16.96
CA ILE A 2 -5.10 21.65 -16.29
C ILE A 2 -5.44 21.05 -14.93
N VAL A 3 -5.10 19.77 -14.73
CA VAL A 3 -5.28 19.08 -13.47
C VAL A 3 -4.23 19.62 -12.48
N ASP A 4 -4.69 20.25 -11.40
CA ASP A 4 -3.84 20.67 -10.27
C ASP A 4 -3.16 19.45 -9.63
N LYS A 5 -1.83 19.43 -9.64
CA LYS A 5 -0.99 18.35 -9.11
C LYS A 5 -0.35 18.72 -7.77
N SER A 6 -0.90 19.72 -7.06
CA SER A 6 -0.48 20.03 -5.69
C SER A 6 -0.51 18.77 -4.82
N GLY A 7 0.52 18.60 -3.97
CA GLY A 7 0.66 17.41 -3.13
C GLY A 7 -0.54 17.20 -2.20
N GLU A 8 -1.15 18.29 -1.71
CA GLU A 8 -2.35 18.23 -0.88
C GLU A 8 -3.57 17.67 -1.63
N ARG A 9 -3.78 18.11 -2.89
CA ARG A 9 -4.88 17.62 -3.72
C ARG A 9 -4.68 16.15 -4.09
N VAL A 10 -3.45 15.78 -4.43
CA VAL A 10 -3.09 14.38 -4.72
C VAL A 10 -3.34 13.51 -3.49
N ARG A 11 -2.89 13.94 -2.29
CA ARG A 11 -3.13 13.23 -1.04
C ARG A 11 -4.61 13.08 -0.73
N ARG A 12 -5.41 14.14 -0.93
CA ARG A 12 -6.87 14.10 -0.74
C ARG A 12 -7.53 13.10 -1.68
N MET A 13 -7.22 13.18 -2.97
CA MET A 13 -7.75 12.26 -3.99
C MET A 13 -7.40 10.80 -3.67
N PHE A 14 -6.15 10.52 -3.31
CA PHE A 14 -5.72 9.18 -2.92
C PHE A 14 -6.38 8.70 -1.62
N GLY A 15 -6.55 9.59 -0.63
CA GLY A 15 -7.24 9.26 0.62
C GLY A 15 -8.72 8.90 0.42
N GLU A 16 -9.39 9.50 -0.56
CA GLU A 16 -10.79 9.19 -0.89
C GLU A 16 -10.94 7.83 -1.59
N ILE A 17 -9.98 7.44 -2.42
CA ILE A 17 -10.07 6.21 -3.23
C ILE A 17 -9.48 4.98 -2.53
N ALA A 18 -8.38 5.13 -1.78
CA ALA A 18 -7.60 4.00 -1.25
C ALA A 18 -8.43 2.93 -0.51
N PRO A 19 -9.37 3.27 0.40
CA PRO A 19 -10.12 2.25 1.14
C PRO A 19 -10.99 1.33 0.27
N LYS A 20 -11.49 1.85 -0.86
CA LYS A 20 -12.30 1.06 -1.80
C LYS A 20 -11.41 0.14 -2.63
N TYR A 21 -10.28 0.66 -3.10
CA TYR A 21 -9.30 -0.12 -3.87
C TYR A 21 -8.71 -1.26 -3.04
N ASP A 22 -8.33 -1.01 -1.79
CA ASP A 22 -7.76 -2.05 -0.92
C ASP A 22 -8.77 -3.18 -0.66
N ARG A 23 -10.04 -2.83 -0.40
CA ARG A 23 -11.11 -3.83 -0.25
C ARG A 23 -11.31 -4.66 -1.51
N MET A 24 -11.33 -4.01 -2.68
CA MET A 24 -11.45 -4.70 -3.96
C MET A 24 -10.24 -5.60 -4.23
N ASN A 25 -9.03 -5.12 -3.94
CA ASN A 25 -7.80 -5.88 -4.13
C ASN A 25 -7.79 -7.14 -3.25
N HIS A 26 -8.19 -7.05 -1.98
CA HIS A 26 -8.31 -8.24 -1.12
C HIS A 26 -9.35 -9.23 -1.66
N LEU A 27 -10.51 -8.74 -2.12
CA LEU A 27 -11.58 -9.60 -2.62
C LEU A 27 -11.19 -10.28 -3.93
N LEU A 28 -10.74 -9.51 -4.91
CA LEU A 28 -10.41 -9.97 -6.25
C LEU A 28 -9.16 -10.85 -6.27
N SER A 29 -8.19 -10.58 -5.39
CA SER A 29 -7.02 -11.44 -5.22
C SER A 29 -7.28 -12.64 -4.32
N MET A 30 -8.49 -12.81 -3.75
CA MET A 30 -8.77 -13.81 -2.72
C MET A 30 -7.75 -13.79 -1.57
N ASN A 31 -7.37 -12.59 -1.11
CA ASN A 31 -6.33 -12.32 -0.10
C ASN A 31 -4.92 -12.83 -0.43
N VAL A 32 -4.60 -13.10 -1.71
CA VAL A 32 -3.26 -13.50 -2.13
C VAL A 32 -2.22 -12.42 -1.77
N ASP A 33 -2.61 -11.15 -1.70
CA ASP A 33 -1.75 -10.05 -1.25
C ASP A 33 -1.20 -10.28 0.18
N LYS A 34 -1.99 -10.85 1.10
CA LYS A 34 -1.56 -11.18 2.46
C LYS A 34 -0.52 -12.29 2.48
N TYR A 35 -0.70 -13.30 1.63
CA TYR A 35 0.26 -14.38 1.46
C TYR A 35 1.61 -13.85 0.95
N TRP A 36 1.59 -12.94 -0.02
CA TRP A 36 2.82 -12.31 -0.53
C TRP A 36 3.52 -11.50 0.54
N ARG A 37 2.82 -10.69 1.35
CA ARG A 37 3.44 -9.95 2.47
C ARG A 37 4.12 -10.90 3.46
N TRP A 38 3.42 -11.96 3.87
CA TRP A 38 3.98 -12.98 4.75
C TRP A 38 5.23 -13.63 4.16
N ARG A 39 5.19 -13.99 2.88
CA ARG A 39 6.32 -14.60 2.19
C ARG A 39 7.50 -13.63 2.08
N THR A 40 7.24 -12.38 1.70
CA THR A 40 8.26 -11.35 1.55
C THR A 40 9.00 -11.11 2.86
N VAL A 41 8.30 -10.88 3.98
CA VAL A 41 8.94 -10.66 5.29
C VAL A 41 9.83 -11.83 5.71
N ARG A 42 9.46 -13.07 5.37
CA ARG A 42 10.29 -14.25 5.65
C ARG A 42 11.54 -14.34 4.76
N ILE A 43 11.45 -13.85 3.52
CA ILE A 43 12.57 -13.82 2.57
C ILE A 43 13.53 -12.68 2.91
N VAL A 44 13.02 -11.46 3.10
CA VAL A 44 13.82 -10.23 3.32
C VAL A 44 14.05 -9.94 4.79
N ARG A 45 14.07 -10.99 5.62
CA ARG A 45 14.07 -10.89 7.09
C ARG A 45 15.02 -9.77 7.55
N PRO A 46 14.51 -8.67 8.12
CA PRO A 46 15.33 -7.54 8.51
C PRO A 46 16.39 -7.98 9.53
N THR A 47 17.62 -7.51 9.36
CA THR A 47 18.74 -7.78 10.26
C THR A 47 19.27 -6.47 10.85
N GLY A 48 19.54 -6.46 12.16
CA GLY A 48 19.98 -5.26 12.88
C GLY A 48 18.82 -4.38 13.36
N ASP A 49 19.16 -3.19 13.87
CA ASP A 49 18.22 -2.30 14.59
C ASP A 49 17.81 -1.05 13.78
N ALA A 50 18.13 -1.03 12.48
CA ALA A 50 17.80 0.11 11.63
C ALA A 50 16.28 0.23 11.41
N PRO A 51 15.72 1.45 11.33
CA PRO A 51 14.31 1.65 11.01
C PRO A 51 13.94 1.06 9.64
N ILE A 52 12.74 0.47 9.56
CA ILE A 52 12.19 -0.11 8.33
C ILE A 52 11.12 0.82 7.78
N LEU A 53 11.21 1.12 6.48
CA LEU A 53 10.17 1.83 5.75
C LEU A 53 9.42 0.84 4.85
N ASP A 54 8.14 0.64 5.13
CA ASP A 54 7.23 -0.07 4.23
C ASP A 54 6.52 0.95 3.34
N VAL A 55 6.64 0.78 2.02
CA VAL A 55 6.07 1.70 1.01
C VAL A 55 4.93 1.00 0.31
N CYS A 56 3.87 1.76 -0.02
CA CYS A 56 2.68 1.21 -0.67
C CYS A 56 1.98 0.12 0.15
N THR A 57 1.95 0.27 1.48
CA THR A 57 1.38 -0.68 2.45
C THR A 57 -0.12 -0.95 2.27
N GLY A 58 -0.82 -0.15 1.46
CA GLY A 58 -2.29 -0.11 1.48
C GLY A 58 -2.81 0.20 2.89
N THR A 59 -4.06 -0.19 3.13
CA THR A 59 -4.78 -0.11 4.41
C THR A 59 -5.08 -1.50 4.97
#